data_AF-A0A5N6WGC4-F1
#
_entry.id   AF-A0A5N6WGC4-F1
#
_cell.length_a   1.000
_cell.length_b   1.000
_cell.length_c   1.000
_cell.angle_alpha   90.00
_cell.angle_beta   90.00
_cell.angle_gamma   90.00
#
_symmetry.space_group_name_H-M   'P 1'
#
loop_
_entity.id
_entity.type
_entity.pdbx_description
1 polymer ?
#
loop_
_entity_poly.entity_id
_entity_poly.type
_entity_poly.pdbx_seq_one_letter_code
_entity_poly.pdbx_strand_id
1 'polypeptide(L)'
;MPDAVRPSKESFERVLHRSRHTWSSFRDAHDGRSTLPTHCIDLRNILGKPQLLLATQIPAQIEFSVNAPFATWPNIEGIYHGTEDNHIAALFLAWAYILSARWAELLDRSTDHRCRIDHIYKTNHVIPESFSEYTEEAVADGFEEAQVFWWDAILAGNSGWKITAEYNQKTYLSPWSISIHDSQFIRARQITPSNHFPPPSSFTASEYLVRFCTHHQLYSQCSAALSAALCIPLFSGRLASLPVPKLSAKPMSRAQQTADHSSLRLISNYWNHLPYFMTLSSNLWGMRSLLGSTSFETGIECNLVSARLNPAFAVINPILENGNLVQLATILGRRRPQLAPPRSELHDIRDGLTAIDLHAAAWTGTTNSFISLKPGVAQEHTIRREDECRLLFITASVGYIRVPGSVWKPFGQTSISDTDLAVPEHAHCGCHCFEYHSWYWCFTDGEIEDPGLELTPSVGGVLRIGEGLELPLNIPCDNSLSEGETRSIFQWLRMSGYPASERAIYQHKWMDAGSSSEEEVDDGGSSSSPEFRGELVEA
;
A
#
# COMPACT_ATOMS: atom_id res chain seq x y z
N MET A 1 24.97 -2.38 36.61
CA MET A 1 24.61 -1.17 35.83
C MET A 1 23.39 -1.50 35.00
N PRO A 2 22.45 -0.56 34.80
CA PRO A 2 21.37 -0.76 33.84
C PRO A 2 21.97 -0.99 32.45
N ASP A 3 21.32 -1.86 31.67
CA ASP A 3 21.69 -2.09 30.26
C ASP A 3 21.49 -0.77 29.50
N ALA A 4 22.52 -0.30 28.80
CA ALA A 4 22.51 1.01 28.14
C ALA A 4 21.66 1.04 26.86
N VAL A 5 21.30 -0.13 26.32
CA VAL A 5 20.54 -0.26 25.07
C VAL A 5 19.15 -0.83 25.33
N ARG A 6 19.06 -1.86 26.18
CA ARG A 6 17.76 -2.47 26.47
C ARG A 6 16.92 -1.58 27.37
N PRO A 7 15.60 -1.45 27.09
CA PRO A 7 14.72 -0.69 27.95
C PRO A 7 14.61 -1.33 29.33
N SER A 8 14.24 -0.54 30.34
CA SER A 8 13.91 -1.09 31.65
C SER A 8 12.75 -2.07 31.55
N LYS A 9 12.71 -3.07 32.43
CA LYS A 9 11.62 -4.05 32.49
C LYS A 9 10.25 -3.35 32.61
N GLU A 10 10.17 -2.31 33.44
CA GLU A 10 8.95 -1.52 33.62
C GLU A 10 8.51 -0.81 32.33
N SER A 11 9.44 -0.16 31.61
CA SER A 11 9.13 0.51 30.35
C SER A 11 8.68 -0.48 29.28
N PHE A 12 9.36 -1.62 29.19
CA PHE A 12 9.00 -2.69 28.25
C PHE A 12 7.61 -3.26 28.56
N GLU A 13 7.33 -3.60 29.82
CA GLU A 13 6.02 -4.11 30.25
C GLU A 13 4.91 -3.08 30.02
N ARG A 14 5.18 -1.79 30.25
CA ARG A 14 4.22 -0.71 29.98
C ARG A 14 3.83 -0.64 28.51
N VAL A 15 4.80 -0.67 27.59
CA VAL A 15 4.54 -0.68 26.13
C VAL A 15 3.84 -1.96 25.72
N LEU A 16 4.27 -3.11 26.25
CA LEU A 16 3.66 -4.41 25.97
C LEU A 16 2.18 -4.46 26.40
N HIS A 17 1.86 -3.99 27.61
CA HIS A 17 0.49 -3.92 28.12
C HIS A 17 -0.36 -2.95 27.30
N ARG A 18 0.15 -1.76 26.99
CA ARG A 18 -0.56 -0.78 26.14
C ARG A 18 -0.82 -1.36 24.75
N SER A 19 0.16 -2.04 24.16
CA SER A 19 0.01 -2.69 22.86
C SER A 19 -1.03 -3.81 22.91
N ARG A 20 -0.97 -4.69 23.91
CA ARG A 20 -1.97 -5.74 24.14
C ARG A 20 -3.38 -5.17 24.24
N HIS A 21 -3.57 -4.16 25.08
CA HIS A 21 -4.85 -3.48 25.24
C HIS A 21 -5.36 -2.89 23.92
N THR A 22 -4.46 -2.26 23.15
CA THR A 22 -4.81 -1.66 21.85
C THR A 22 -5.29 -2.74 20.88
N TRP A 23 -4.55 -3.86 20.77
CA TRP A 23 -4.88 -4.94 19.84
C TRP A 23 -6.07 -5.79 20.25
N SER A 24 -6.30 -6.00 21.54
CA SER A 24 -7.54 -6.63 22.01
C SER A 24 -8.76 -5.76 21.72
N SER A 25 -8.62 -4.43 21.80
CA SER A 25 -9.73 -3.50 21.58
C SER A 25 -10.21 -3.43 20.12
N PHE A 26 -9.33 -3.68 19.13
CA PHE A 26 -9.71 -3.67 17.71
C PHE A 26 -10.70 -4.78 17.32
N ARG A 27 -10.92 -5.75 18.20
CA ARG A 27 -11.93 -6.77 17.99
C ARG A 27 -13.36 -6.23 18.20
N ASP A 28 -13.55 -5.14 18.94
CA ASP A 28 -14.86 -4.77 19.51
C ASP A 28 -15.23 -3.25 19.41
N ALA A 29 -15.32 -2.68 18.18
CA ALA A 29 -16.02 -1.40 17.79
C ALA A 29 -15.21 -0.08 17.54
N HIS A 30 -15.90 1.08 17.40
CA HIS A 30 -15.96 2.04 16.24
C HIS A 30 -15.54 3.56 16.41
N ASP A 31 -14.90 4.15 15.36
CA ASP A 31 -14.67 5.56 14.85
C ASP A 31 -13.58 6.61 15.37
N GLY A 32 -13.23 7.76 14.67
CA GLY A 32 -11.89 8.48 14.86
C GLY A 32 -11.49 10.03 15.03
N ARG A 33 -11.33 10.78 13.94
CA ARG A 33 -10.45 11.93 13.50
C ARG A 33 -10.39 13.42 14.14
N SER A 34 -9.57 14.35 13.56
CA SER A 34 -9.72 15.85 13.35
C SER A 34 -8.37 16.64 13.28
N THR A 35 -8.37 17.93 12.82
CA THR A 35 -7.38 18.61 11.93
C THR A 35 -6.85 20.04 12.28
N LEU A 36 -5.91 20.56 11.42
CA LEU A 36 -5.53 21.97 11.00
C LEU A 36 -4.20 22.55 11.56
N PRO A 37 -3.56 23.64 11.03
CA PRO A 37 -3.31 24.16 9.66
C PRO A 37 -1.81 24.57 9.38
N THR A 38 -1.56 25.22 8.23
CA THR A 38 -0.35 25.29 7.35
C THR A 38 0.41 26.62 7.25
N HIS A 39 1.74 26.58 7.01
CA HIS A 39 2.48 27.34 5.96
C HIS A 39 3.96 26.92 5.82
N CYS A 40 4.47 26.57 4.61
CA CYS A 40 5.93 26.66 4.28
C CYS A 40 6.33 26.43 2.79
N ILE A 41 7.64 26.65 2.55
CA ILE A 41 8.43 27.00 1.34
C ILE A 41 9.17 25.79 0.70
N ASP A 42 9.58 25.91 -0.58
CA ASP A 42 10.09 24.88 -1.52
C ASP A 42 11.50 24.27 -1.24
N LEU A 43 11.66 22.93 -1.38
CA LEU A 43 12.80 22.09 -0.92
C LEU A 43 13.28 21.01 -1.94
N ARG A 44 13.46 21.37 -3.21
CA ARG A 44 13.68 20.42 -4.33
C ARG A 44 14.92 19.52 -4.30
N ASN A 45 15.88 19.69 -3.40
CA ASN A 45 17.18 19.00 -3.49
C ASN A 45 17.40 17.87 -2.46
N ILE A 46 16.49 17.64 -1.51
CA ILE A 46 16.76 16.73 -0.37
C ILE A 46 16.14 15.33 -0.56
N LEU A 47 15.07 15.18 -1.35
CA LEU A 47 14.24 13.99 -1.29
C LEU A 47 14.45 12.95 -2.41
N GLY A 48 15.38 13.19 -3.35
CA GLY A 48 15.59 12.31 -4.51
C GLY A 48 14.37 12.23 -5.45
N LYS A 49 14.55 11.69 -6.66
CA LYS A 49 13.46 11.50 -7.63
C LYS A 49 12.80 10.13 -7.39
N PRO A 50 11.53 10.04 -6.96
CA PRO A 50 10.84 8.76 -6.87
C PRO A 50 10.70 8.15 -8.27
N GLN A 51 11.15 6.90 -8.45
CA GLN A 51 10.97 6.17 -9.70
C GLN A 51 9.58 5.55 -9.73
N LEU A 52 8.74 6.01 -10.66
CA LEU A 52 7.41 5.46 -10.88
C LEU A 52 7.47 4.32 -11.89
N LEU A 53 6.76 3.22 -11.62
CA LEU A 53 6.56 2.16 -12.60
C LEU A 53 5.63 2.65 -13.70
N LEU A 54 6.19 2.98 -14.86
CA LEU A 54 5.42 3.42 -16.02
C LEU A 54 4.79 2.26 -16.78
N ALA A 55 5.50 1.14 -16.95
CA ALA A 55 5.03 -0.02 -17.71
C ALA A 55 5.73 -1.32 -17.28
N THR A 56 5.16 -2.47 -17.64
CA THR A 56 5.72 -3.81 -17.38
C THR A 56 5.79 -4.63 -18.67
N GLN A 57 6.61 -5.68 -18.70
CA GLN A 57 6.62 -6.67 -19.78
C GLN A 57 5.84 -7.94 -19.41
N ILE A 58 5.60 -8.16 -18.12
CA ILE A 58 4.96 -9.36 -17.59
C ILE A 58 3.69 -8.93 -16.86
N PRO A 59 2.51 -9.46 -17.25
CA PRO A 59 1.27 -9.18 -16.53
C PRO A 59 1.23 -9.94 -15.20
N ALA A 60 0.50 -9.42 -14.22
CA ALA A 60 0.24 -10.13 -12.99
C ALA A 60 -0.56 -11.40 -13.27
N GLN A 61 -0.22 -12.51 -12.60
CA GLN A 61 -0.92 -13.78 -12.78
C GLN A 61 -2.04 -13.89 -11.76
N ILE A 62 -3.24 -14.26 -12.22
CA ILE A 62 -4.44 -14.39 -11.41
C ILE A 62 -4.95 -15.83 -11.49
N GLU A 63 -5.28 -16.42 -10.35
CA GLU A 63 -6.03 -17.67 -10.23
C GLU A 63 -7.34 -17.45 -9.46
N PHE A 64 -8.32 -18.34 -9.67
CA PHE A 64 -9.55 -18.33 -8.88
C PHE A 64 -9.46 -19.41 -7.81
N SER A 65 -9.88 -19.09 -6.59
CA SER A 65 -9.86 -20.05 -5.50
C SER A 65 -11.06 -19.89 -4.59
N VAL A 66 -11.66 -21.02 -4.21
CA VAL A 66 -12.72 -21.08 -3.19
C VAL A 66 -12.21 -20.65 -1.81
N ASN A 67 -10.90 -20.71 -1.60
CA ASN A 67 -10.23 -20.30 -0.37
C ASN A 67 -9.60 -18.89 -0.48
N ALA A 68 -9.87 -18.15 -1.56
CA ALA A 68 -9.34 -16.81 -1.73
C ALA A 68 -9.91 -15.84 -0.67
N PRO A 69 -9.17 -14.75 -0.37
CA PRO A 69 -9.69 -13.67 0.45
C PRO A 69 -11.05 -13.19 -0.04
N PHE A 70 -11.97 -12.93 0.88
CA PHE A 70 -13.33 -12.48 0.59
C PHE A 70 -14.15 -13.44 -0.30
N ALA A 71 -13.88 -14.76 -0.30
CA ALA A 71 -14.73 -15.77 -0.98
C ALA A 71 -16.21 -15.75 -0.52
N THR A 72 -16.46 -15.25 0.69
CA THR A 72 -17.76 -14.81 1.15
C THR A 72 -17.63 -13.33 1.51
N TRP A 73 -18.46 -12.48 0.89
CA TRP A 73 -18.45 -11.06 1.19
C TRP A 73 -18.96 -10.83 2.62
N PRO A 74 -18.23 -10.09 3.49
CA PRO A 74 -18.71 -9.82 4.84
C PRO A 74 -19.93 -8.91 4.82
N ASN A 75 -20.93 -9.24 5.63
CA ASN A 75 -22.03 -8.32 5.91
C ASN A 75 -21.47 -7.09 6.62
N ILE A 76 -21.50 -5.95 5.95
CA ILE A 76 -21.13 -4.66 6.55
C ILE A 76 -22.40 -4.09 7.19
N GLU A 77 -22.51 -4.23 8.53
CA GLU A 77 -23.62 -3.67 9.30
C GLU A 77 -23.79 -2.17 9.01
N GLY A 78 -25.00 -1.77 8.65
CA GLY A 78 -25.38 -0.36 8.46
C GLY A 78 -25.22 0.22 7.06
N ILE A 79 -24.67 -0.51 6.08
CA ILE A 79 -24.52 0.00 4.70
C ILE A 79 -25.51 -0.65 3.72
N TYR A 80 -25.76 -1.96 3.78
CA TYR A 80 -26.80 -2.64 2.97
C TYR A 80 -27.29 -3.95 3.62
N HIS A 81 -28.49 -4.42 3.26
CA HIS A 81 -28.93 -5.79 3.56
C HIS A 81 -28.01 -6.78 2.82
N GLY A 82 -27.47 -7.75 3.55
CA GLY A 82 -26.49 -8.70 3.01
C GLY A 82 -27.00 -9.43 1.77
N THR A 83 -26.36 -9.21 0.63
CA THR A 83 -26.48 -10.06 -0.55
C THR A 83 -25.52 -11.24 -0.39
N GLU A 84 -25.95 -12.46 -0.68
CA GLU A 84 -25.06 -13.63 -0.75
C GLU A 84 -24.08 -13.54 -1.94
N ASP A 85 -24.27 -12.54 -2.81
CA ASP A 85 -23.55 -12.34 -4.05
C ASP A 85 -22.16 -11.74 -3.85
N ASN A 86 -21.20 -12.27 -4.62
CA ASN A 86 -19.82 -11.87 -4.58
C ASN A 86 -19.32 -11.54 -5.99
N HIS A 87 -19.23 -10.24 -6.27
CA HIS A 87 -18.83 -9.65 -7.53
C HIS A 87 -17.39 -9.12 -7.52
N ILE A 88 -16.63 -9.30 -6.43
CA ILE A 88 -15.27 -8.76 -6.27
C ILE A 88 -14.37 -9.09 -7.45
N ALA A 89 -14.40 -10.34 -7.91
CA ALA A 89 -13.56 -10.78 -9.01
C ALA A 89 -13.92 -10.07 -10.33
N ALA A 90 -15.21 -9.98 -10.68
CA ALA A 90 -15.67 -9.28 -11.88
C ALA A 90 -15.31 -7.79 -11.83
N LEU A 91 -15.56 -7.14 -10.69
CA LEU A 91 -15.25 -5.73 -10.47
C LEU A 91 -13.73 -5.46 -10.51
N PHE A 92 -12.91 -6.37 -10.00
CA PHE A 92 -11.45 -6.28 -10.08
C PHE A 92 -10.97 -6.34 -11.53
N LEU A 93 -11.50 -7.28 -12.34
CA LEU A 93 -11.17 -7.39 -13.76
C LEU A 93 -11.58 -6.11 -14.53
N ALA A 94 -12.75 -5.55 -14.21
CA ALA A 94 -13.22 -4.29 -14.78
C ALA A 94 -12.29 -3.12 -14.45
N TRP A 95 -11.87 -2.98 -13.18
CA TRP A 95 -10.91 -1.96 -12.78
C TRP A 95 -9.53 -2.15 -13.42
N ALA A 96 -9.02 -3.38 -13.50
CA ALA A 96 -7.77 -3.68 -14.19
C ALA A 96 -7.82 -3.24 -15.66
N TYR A 97 -8.94 -3.46 -16.35
CA TYR A 97 -9.18 -2.94 -17.70
C TYR A 97 -9.20 -1.41 -17.73
N ILE A 98 -10.01 -0.76 -16.88
CA ILE A 98 -10.16 0.71 -16.85
C ILE A 98 -8.81 1.39 -16.61
N LEU A 99 -8.03 0.92 -15.64
CA LEU A 99 -6.70 1.42 -15.32
C LEU A 99 -5.72 1.23 -16.50
N SER A 100 -5.78 0.06 -17.15
CA SER A 100 -4.94 -0.26 -18.31
C SER A 100 -5.30 0.59 -19.53
N ALA A 101 -6.60 0.77 -19.80
CA ALA A 101 -7.08 1.62 -20.89
C ALA A 101 -6.72 3.09 -20.64
N ARG A 102 -6.88 3.56 -19.40
CA ARG A 102 -6.52 4.93 -19.03
C ARG A 102 -5.03 5.20 -19.20
N TRP A 103 -4.20 4.24 -18.81
CA TRP A 103 -2.76 4.28 -19.03
C TRP A 103 -2.41 4.44 -20.52
N ALA A 104 -3.02 3.62 -21.38
CA ALA A 104 -2.80 3.70 -22.82
C ALA A 104 -3.27 5.04 -23.40
N GLU A 105 -4.46 5.52 -23.04
CA GLU A 105 -4.98 6.82 -23.48
C GLU A 105 -4.13 8.02 -23.06
N LEU A 106 -3.47 7.92 -21.90
CA LEU A 106 -2.56 8.97 -21.43
C LEU A 106 -1.23 8.92 -22.16
N LEU A 107 -0.67 7.72 -22.38
CA LEU A 107 0.58 7.54 -23.13
C LEU A 107 0.43 7.91 -24.61
N ASP A 108 -0.70 7.63 -25.23
CA ASP A 108 -0.95 7.91 -26.66
C ASP A 108 -0.95 9.41 -26.99
N ARG A 109 -0.96 10.28 -25.97
CA ARG A 109 -0.76 11.73 -26.14
C ARG A 109 0.68 12.09 -26.50
N SER A 110 1.63 11.21 -26.22
CA SER A 110 3.04 11.35 -26.57
C SER A 110 3.28 10.81 -27.98
N THR A 111 4.02 11.56 -28.81
CA THR A 111 4.40 11.10 -30.16
C THR A 111 5.32 9.88 -30.16
N ASP A 112 6.04 9.67 -29.06
CA ASP A 112 7.02 8.58 -28.92
C ASP A 112 6.40 7.22 -28.56
N HIS A 113 5.11 7.22 -28.19
CA HIS A 113 4.40 6.03 -27.77
C HIS A 113 3.31 5.71 -28.79
N ARG A 114 3.16 4.43 -29.12
CA ARG A 114 2.04 3.96 -29.95
C ARG A 114 1.21 2.98 -29.14
N CYS A 115 0.03 3.42 -28.71
CA CYS A 115 -0.83 2.59 -27.90
C CYS A 115 -1.84 1.82 -28.77
N ARG A 116 -2.19 0.62 -28.33
CA ARG A 116 -3.17 -0.23 -29.00
C ARG A 116 -4.06 -0.91 -27.97
N ILE A 117 -5.35 -0.77 -28.17
CA ILE A 117 -6.40 -1.44 -27.38
C ILE A 117 -7.19 -2.29 -28.37
N ASP A 118 -7.13 -3.61 -28.22
CA ASP A 118 -7.90 -4.52 -29.08
C ASP A 118 -8.70 -5.51 -28.25
N HIS A 119 -9.85 -5.87 -28.80
CA HIS A 119 -10.45 -7.16 -28.49
C HIS A 119 -9.65 -8.25 -29.18
N ILE A 120 -9.35 -9.30 -28.44
CA ILE A 120 -8.90 -10.53 -29.05
C ILE A 120 -10.20 -11.20 -29.54
N TYR A 121 -10.34 -11.45 -30.84
CA TYR A 121 -11.48 -12.17 -31.41
C TYR A 121 -11.04 -13.59 -31.74
N LYS A 122 -11.22 -14.52 -30.79
CA LYS A 122 -11.18 -15.95 -31.04
C LYS A 122 -12.63 -16.41 -31.15
N THR A 123 -12.95 -17.21 -32.16
CA THR A 123 -14.30 -17.77 -32.37
C THR A 123 -14.85 -18.51 -31.15
N ASN A 124 -13.98 -18.91 -30.22
CA ASN A 124 -14.32 -19.33 -28.87
C ASN A 124 -13.45 -18.56 -27.87
N HIS A 125 -14.09 -17.77 -27.02
CA HIS A 125 -13.45 -17.23 -25.82
C HIS A 125 -13.75 -18.12 -24.62
N VAL A 126 -12.80 -18.11 -23.72
CA VAL A 126 -12.73 -18.97 -22.55
C VAL A 126 -13.12 -18.08 -21.38
N ILE A 127 -14.37 -18.23 -20.91
CA ILE A 127 -14.92 -17.48 -19.79
C ILE A 127 -15.17 -18.48 -18.67
N PRO A 128 -14.77 -18.22 -17.42
CA PRO A 128 -15.10 -19.15 -16.37
C PRO A 128 -16.63 -19.30 -16.21
N GLU A 129 -17.12 -20.52 -15.98
CA GLU A 129 -18.55 -20.87 -15.91
C GLU A 129 -19.30 -19.99 -14.92
N SER A 130 -18.69 -19.71 -13.76
CA SER A 130 -19.21 -18.79 -12.74
C SER A 130 -19.36 -17.34 -13.19
N PHE A 131 -18.70 -16.92 -14.28
CA PHE A 131 -18.85 -15.60 -14.89
C PHE A 131 -19.85 -15.57 -16.05
N SER A 132 -20.26 -16.72 -16.59
CA SER A 132 -21.20 -16.75 -17.72
C SER A 132 -22.57 -16.15 -17.36
N GLU A 133 -22.95 -16.29 -16.10
CA GLU A 133 -24.16 -15.73 -15.50
C GLU A 133 -24.14 -14.19 -15.43
N TYR A 134 -22.97 -13.54 -15.32
CA TYR A 134 -22.85 -12.07 -15.28
C TYR A 134 -23.25 -11.44 -16.61
N THR A 135 -22.84 -12.05 -17.72
CA THR A 135 -23.24 -11.59 -19.05
C THR A 135 -24.73 -11.82 -19.26
N GLU A 136 -25.27 -12.95 -18.78
CA GLU A 136 -26.70 -13.24 -18.88
C GLU A 136 -27.54 -12.26 -18.05
N GLU A 137 -27.09 -11.92 -16.85
CA GLU A 137 -27.68 -10.87 -16.00
C GLU A 137 -27.63 -9.52 -16.70
N ALA A 138 -26.47 -9.14 -17.27
CA ALA A 138 -26.36 -7.88 -18.01
C ALA A 138 -27.30 -7.80 -19.23
N VAL A 139 -27.53 -8.93 -19.92
CA VAL A 139 -28.51 -9.03 -21.01
C VAL A 139 -29.93 -8.93 -20.48
N ALA A 140 -30.23 -9.62 -19.37
CA ALA A 140 -31.55 -9.62 -18.74
C ALA A 140 -31.96 -8.23 -18.21
N ASP A 141 -30.98 -7.46 -17.73
CA ASP A 141 -31.15 -6.09 -17.24
C ASP A 141 -31.29 -5.06 -18.37
N GLY A 142 -31.14 -5.49 -19.63
CA GLY A 142 -31.34 -4.65 -20.80
C GLY A 142 -30.24 -3.62 -21.03
N PHE A 143 -29.00 -3.91 -20.61
CA PHE A 143 -27.86 -3.05 -20.93
C PHE A 143 -27.56 -3.06 -22.44
N GLU A 144 -26.87 -2.01 -22.90
CA GLU A 144 -26.48 -1.85 -24.30
C GLU A 144 -25.60 -3.04 -24.77
N GLU A 145 -25.78 -3.50 -26.02
CA GLU A 145 -25.01 -4.64 -26.55
C GLU A 145 -23.50 -4.45 -26.46
N ALA A 146 -23.02 -3.21 -26.63
CA ALA A 146 -21.61 -2.87 -26.47
C ALA A 146 -21.11 -3.04 -25.02
N GLN A 147 -21.95 -2.78 -24.02
CA GLN A 147 -21.63 -2.99 -22.60
C GLN A 147 -21.56 -4.49 -22.29
N VAL A 148 -22.51 -5.28 -22.80
CA VAL A 148 -22.52 -6.74 -22.66
C VAL A 148 -21.27 -7.35 -23.29
N PHE A 149 -20.92 -6.91 -24.51
CA PHE A 149 -19.72 -7.35 -25.22
C PHE A 149 -18.44 -7.02 -24.44
N TRP A 150 -18.37 -5.83 -23.84
CA TRP A 150 -17.24 -5.46 -22.99
C TRP A 150 -17.11 -6.36 -21.76
N TRP A 151 -18.21 -6.66 -21.05
CA TRP A 151 -18.20 -7.61 -19.93
C TRP A 151 -17.69 -8.98 -20.35
N ASP A 152 -18.19 -9.53 -21.46
CA ASP A 152 -17.69 -10.81 -22.02
C ASP A 152 -16.18 -10.78 -22.25
N ALA A 153 -15.67 -9.69 -22.82
CA ALA A 153 -14.25 -9.54 -23.12
C ALA A 153 -13.38 -9.47 -21.85
N ILE A 154 -13.77 -8.70 -20.82
CA ILE A 154 -12.97 -8.57 -19.60
C ILE A 154 -13.02 -9.83 -18.72
N LEU A 155 -14.15 -10.53 -18.71
CA LEU A 155 -14.33 -11.80 -17.98
C LEU A 155 -13.56 -12.96 -18.63
N ALA A 156 -13.28 -12.87 -19.94
CA ALA A 156 -12.37 -13.78 -20.66
C ALA A 156 -10.87 -13.49 -20.41
N GLY A 157 -10.53 -12.45 -19.65
CA GLY A 157 -9.15 -12.10 -19.26
C GLY A 157 -8.18 -11.98 -20.44
N ASN A 158 -7.02 -12.65 -20.34
CA ASN A 158 -5.94 -12.65 -21.35
C ASN A 158 -6.36 -13.13 -22.75
N SER A 159 -7.57 -13.68 -22.87
CA SER A 159 -8.13 -14.16 -24.13
C SER A 159 -9.17 -13.21 -24.71
N GLY A 160 -9.64 -12.17 -24.00
CA GLY A 160 -10.71 -11.29 -24.47
C GLY A 160 -10.28 -9.86 -24.82
N TRP A 161 -9.19 -9.35 -24.23
CA TRP A 161 -8.66 -8.04 -24.55
C TRP A 161 -7.13 -7.98 -24.46
N LYS A 162 -6.54 -7.01 -25.16
CA LYS A 162 -5.10 -6.72 -25.11
C LYS A 162 -4.88 -5.22 -25.18
N ILE A 163 -4.13 -4.69 -24.22
CA ILE A 163 -3.70 -3.29 -24.20
C ILE A 163 -2.18 -3.26 -24.17
N THR A 164 -1.57 -2.57 -25.13
CA THR A 164 -0.12 -2.49 -25.30
C THR A 164 0.31 -1.09 -25.68
N ALA A 165 1.53 -0.70 -25.30
CA ALA A 165 2.23 0.45 -25.85
C ALA A 165 3.55 0.02 -26.48
N GLU A 166 3.82 0.47 -27.70
CA GLU A 166 5.14 0.35 -28.32
C GLU A 166 5.98 1.58 -27.97
N TYR A 167 7.19 1.35 -27.48
CA TYR A 167 8.18 2.38 -27.19
C TYR A 167 9.59 1.81 -27.44
N ASN A 168 10.47 2.55 -28.12
CA ASN A 168 11.82 2.10 -28.48
C ASN A 168 11.89 0.67 -29.04
N GLN A 169 10.98 0.33 -29.97
CA GLN A 169 10.86 -0.98 -30.61
C GLN A 169 10.53 -2.16 -29.65
N LYS A 170 10.13 -1.86 -28.41
CA LYS A 170 9.68 -2.84 -27.43
C LYS A 170 8.19 -2.65 -27.16
N THR A 171 7.50 -3.77 -26.94
CA THR A 171 6.10 -3.76 -26.54
C THR A 171 6.00 -3.87 -25.03
N TYR A 172 5.30 -2.93 -24.43
CA TYR A 172 5.03 -2.88 -23.00
C TYR A 172 3.54 -3.06 -22.73
N LEU A 173 3.26 -3.50 -21.51
CA LEU A 173 1.94 -3.67 -20.93
C LEU A 173 1.75 -2.64 -19.81
N SER A 174 0.49 -2.32 -19.53
CA SER A 174 0.14 -1.49 -18.38
C SER A 174 0.57 -2.16 -17.06
N PRO A 175 0.99 -1.41 -16.03
CA PRO A 175 1.23 -1.94 -14.68
C PRO A 175 0.04 -2.72 -14.09
N TRP A 176 -1.18 -2.42 -14.54
CA TRP A 176 -2.42 -3.09 -14.10
C TRP A 176 -2.85 -4.24 -15.03
N SER A 177 -1.98 -4.68 -15.94
CA SER A 177 -2.25 -5.79 -16.84
C SER A 177 -2.25 -7.12 -16.10
N ILE A 178 -3.19 -7.99 -16.44
CA ILE A 178 -3.42 -9.27 -15.78
C ILE A 178 -3.48 -10.42 -16.79
N SER A 179 -3.18 -11.62 -16.30
CA SER A 179 -3.35 -12.88 -17.03
C SER A 179 -4.01 -13.90 -16.12
N ILE A 180 -5.08 -14.53 -16.59
CA ILE A 180 -5.78 -15.58 -15.85
C ILE A 180 -5.12 -16.92 -16.16
N HIS A 181 -4.68 -17.63 -15.13
CA HIS A 181 -3.94 -18.89 -15.22
C HIS A 181 -4.86 -20.13 -15.12
N ASP A 182 -6.07 -19.98 -14.60
CA ASP A 182 -6.88 -21.11 -14.13
C ASP A 182 -7.72 -21.78 -15.22
N SER A 183 -7.38 -23.03 -15.58
CA SER A 183 -8.06 -23.86 -16.57
C SER A 183 -9.31 -24.60 -16.06
N GLN A 184 -9.54 -24.64 -14.74
CA GLN A 184 -10.51 -25.57 -14.15
C GLN A 184 -11.96 -25.07 -14.21
N PHE A 185 -12.16 -23.76 -14.32
CA PHE A 185 -13.49 -23.15 -14.33
C PHE A 185 -13.93 -22.72 -15.72
N ILE A 186 -13.14 -22.99 -16.77
CA ILE A 186 -13.32 -22.40 -18.10
C ILE A 186 -14.43 -23.08 -18.90
N ARG A 187 -15.40 -22.29 -19.39
CA ARG A 187 -16.34 -22.67 -20.46
C ARG A 187 -16.04 -21.89 -21.73
N ALA A 188 -16.06 -22.56 -22.88
CA ALA A 188 -15.98 -21.89 -24.17
C ALA A 188 -17.35 -21.25 -24.51
N ARG A 189 -17.39 -19.93 -24.67
CA ARG A 189 -18.56 -19.20 -25.19
C ARG A 189 -18.32 -18.88 -26.66
N GLN A 190 -19.29 -19.26 -27.50
CA GLN A 190 -19.33 -18.85 -28.90
C GLN A 190 -19.90 -17.44 -28.96
N ILE A 191 -19.04 -16.45 -29.22
CA ILE A 191 -19.50 -15.11 -29.58
C ILE A 191 -19.80 -15.14 -31.07
N THR A 192 -21.04 -14.89 -31.45
CA THR A 192 -21.41 -14.75 -32.86
C THR A 192 -20.76 -13.47 -33.40
N PRO A 193 -19.94 -13.55 -34.48
CA PRO A 193 -19.12 -12.45 -34.97
C PRO A 193 -19.90 -11.32 -35.67
N SER A 194 -21.22 -11.23 -35.49
CA SER A 194 -22.04 -10.28 -36.26
C SER A 194 -21.91 -8.83 -35.78
N ASN A 195 -21.54 -8.59 -34.51
CA ASN A 195 -21.43 -7.24 -33.96
C ASN A 195 -20.01 -7.00 -33.42
N HIS A 196 -19.10 -6.51 -34.27
CA HIS A 196 -17.78 -6.07 -33.86
C HIS A 196 -17.89 -4.68 -33.20
N PHE A 197 -18.00 -4.65 -31.88
CA PHE A 197 -17.88 -3.39 -31.12
C PHE A 197 -16.41 -3.07 -30.88
N PRO A 198 -15.96 -1.82 -31.06
CA PRO A 198 -14.62 -1.42 -30.65
C PRO A 198 -14.50 -1.50 -29.12
N PRO A 199 -13.29 -1.77 -28.58
CA PRO A 199 -13.05 -1.66 -27.15
C PRO A 199 -13.44 -0.28 -26.62
N PRO A 200 -14.17 -0.20 -25.49
CA PRO A 200 -14.55 1.08 -24.94
C PRO A 200 -13.33 1.86 -24.43
N SER A 201 -13.45 3.19 -24.41
CA SER A 201 -12.51 4.03 -23.67
C SER A 201 -12.57 3.72 -22.17
N SER A 202 -11.53 4.08 -21.42
CA SER A 202 -11.51 3.99 -19.96
C SER A 202 -12.68 4.75 -19.32
N PHE A 203 -13.08 5.88 -19.90
CA PHE A 203 -14.24 6.66 -19.44
C PHE A 203 -15.54 5.88 -19.67
N THR A 204 -15.77 5.39 -20.89
CA THR A 204 -16.97 4.62 -21.23
C THR A 204 -17.06 3.33 -20.40
N ALA A 205 -15.95 2.62 -20.22
CA ALA A 205 -15.87 1.45 -19.36
C ALA A 205 -16.18 1.78 -17.88
N SER A 206 -15.75 2.96 -17.40
CA SER A 206 -16.12 3.43 -16.06
C SER A 206 -17.62 3.72 -15.94
N GLU A 207 -18.28 4.25 -16.98
CA GLU A 207 -19.73 4.45 -16.98
C GLU A 207 -20.48 3.11 -16.95
N TYR A 208 -20.01 2.11 -17.70
CA TYR A 208 -20.54 0.75 -17.65
C TYR A 208 -20.42 0.15 -16.25
N LEU A 209 -19.26 0.30 -15.61
CA LEU A 209 -19.02 -0.17 -14.25
C LEU A 209 -19.93 0.54 -13.24
N VAL A 210 -20.07 1.87 -13.33
CA VAL A 210 -20.96 2.65 -12.44
C VAL A 210 -22.40 2.20 -12.58
N ARG A 211 -22.90 2.02 -13.81
CA ARG A 211 -24.26 1.52 -14.08
C ARG A 211 -24.47 0.14 -13.46
N PHE A 212 -23.53 -0.78 -13.66
CA PHE A 212 -23.58 -2.13 -13.06
C PHE A 212 -23.59 -2.06 -11.53
N CYS A 213 -22.64 -1.35 -10.92
CA CYS A 213 -22.56 -1.22 -9.46
C CYS A 213 -23.82 -0.57 -8.86
N THR A 214 -24.45 0.36 -9.58
CA THR A 214 -25.68 1.01 -9.15
C THR A 214 -26.86 0.06 -9.17
N HIS A 215 -26.98 -0.72 -10.25
CA HIS A 215 -28.07 -1.67 -10.42
C HIS A 215 -28.07 -2.73 -9.31
N HIS A 216 -26.89 -3.29 -9.01
CA HIS A 216 -26.72 -4.37 -8.02
C HIS A 216 -26.31 -3.88 -6.61
N GLN A 217 -26.27 -2.56 -6.37
CA GLN A 217 -25.87 -1.95 -5.08
C GLN A 217 -24.49 -2.38 -4.56
N LEU A 218 -23.51 -2.50 -5.45
CA LEU A 218 -22.18 -3.08 -5.19
C LEU A 218 -21.12 -2.07 -4.73
N TYR A 219 -21.51 -0.96 -4.07
CA TYR A 219 -20.58 0.12 -3.73
C TYR A 219 -19.34 -0.36 -2.96
N SER A 220 -19.57 -1.11 -1.88
CA SER A 220 -18.51 -1.57 -0.99
C SER A 220 -17.60 -2.60 -1.67
N GLN A 221 -18.17 -3.49 -2.49
CA GLN A 221 -17.40 -4.43 -3.31
C GLN A 221 -16.59 -3.71 -4.38
N CYS A 222 -17.16 -2.69 -5.03
CA CYS A 222 -16.48 -1.88 -6.05
C CYS A 222 -15.28 -1.13 -5.47
N SER A 223 -15.42 -0.55 -4.28
CA SER A 223 -14.33 0.12 -3.57
C SER A 223 -13.20 -0.84 -3.18
N ALA A 224 -13.56 -2.02 -2.66
CA ALA A 224 -12.58 -3.06 -2.32
C ALA A 224 -11.87 -3.59 -3.58
N ALA A 225 -12.61 -3.80 -4.68
CA ALA A 225 -12.07 -4.24 -5.95
C ALA A 225 -11.12 -3.21 -6.57
N LEU A 226 -11.45 -1.91 -6.54
CA LEU A 226 -10.55 -0.83 -6.96
C LEU A 226 -9.27 -0.85 -6.14
N SER A 227 -9.38 -0.92 -4.80
CA SER A 227 -8.23 -0.97 -3.91
C SER A 227 -7.32 -2.16 -4.22
N ALA A 228 -7.91 -3.33 -4.45
CA ALA A 228 -7.16 -4.52 -4.86
C ALA A 228 -6.50 -4.35 -6.24
N ALA A 229 -7.19 -3.77 -7.21
CA ALA A 229 -6.65 -3.50 -8.54
C ALA A 229 -5.46 -2.54 -8.49
N LEU A 230 -5.51 -1.51 -7.64
CA LEU A 230 -4.39 -0.59 -7.39
C LEU A 230 -3.17 -1.28 -6.75
N CYS A 231 -3.32 -2.47 -6.18
CA CYS A 231 -2.21 -3.27 -5.66
C CYS A 231 -1.59 -4.21 -6.72
N ILE A 232 -2.14 -4.32 -7.94
CA ILE A 232 -1.60 -5.18 -9.00
C ILE A 232 -0.08 -4.96 -9.23
N PRO A 233 0.42 -3.70 -9.30
CA PRO A 233 1.85 -3.46 -9.51
C PRO A 233 2.75 -4.06 -8.42
N LEU A 234 2.25 -4.21 -7.19
CA LEU A 234 3.00 -4.78 -6.06
C LEU A 234 3.28 -6.27 -6.24
N PHE A 235 2.47 -6.97 -7.04
CA PHE A 235 2.61 -8.42 -7.22
C PHE A 235 3.85 -8.80 -8.02
N SER A 236 4.46 -7.90 -8.81
CA SER A 236 5.73 -8.16 -9.52
C SER A 236 5.76 -9.50 -10.29
N GLY A 237 4.64 -9.89 -10.91
CA GLY A 237 4.50 -11.17 -11.62
C GLY A 237 4.20 -12.40 -10.74
N ARG A 238 4.05 -12.23 -9.42
CA ARG A 238 3.57 -13.28 -8.51
C ARG A 238 2.10 -13.62 -8.80
N LEU A 239 1.74 -14.86 -8.47
CA LEU A 239 0.37 -15.36 -8.56
C LEU A 239 -0.47 -14.79 -7.40
N ALA A 240 -1.60 -14.17 -7.74
CA ALA A 240 -2.59 -13.71 -6.79
C ALA A 240 -3.91 -14.47 -6.97
N SER A 241 -4.58 -14.80 -5.87
CA SER A 241 -5.83 -15.55 -5.89
C SER A 241 -7.04 -14.63 -5.69
N LEU A 242 -8.02 -14.69 -6.58
CA LEU A 242 -9.31 -14.01 -6.47
C LEU A 242 -10.42 -14.99 -6.05
N PRO A 243 -11.46 -14.51 -5.34
CA PRO A 243 -12.61 -15.33 -4.99
C PRO A 243 -13.35 -15.82 -6.23
N VAL A 244 -13.82 -17.07 -6.17
CA VAL A 244 -14.76 -17.58 -7.18
C VAL A 244 -16.04 -16.74 -7.09
N PRO A 245 -16.50 -16.15 -8.20
CA PRO A 245 -17.76 -15.39 -8.23
C PRO A 245 -18.93 -16.24 -7.75
N LYS A 246 -19.85 -15.60 -7.03
CA LYS A 246 -21.11 -16.22 -6.59
C LYS A 246 -22.25 -15.29 -6.94
N LEU A 247 -23.23 -15.80 -7.67
CA LEU A 247 -24.51 -15.15 -7.94
C LEU A 247 -25.61 -15.99 -7.29
N SER A 248 -26.51 -15.35 -6.55
CA SER A 248 -27.66 -15.99 -5.95
C SER A 248 -28.74 -16.16 -7.01
N ALA A 249 -29.33 -17.35 -7.07
CA ALA A 249 -30.33 -17.72 -8.07
C ALA A 249 -31.68 -16.96 -7.95
N LYS A 250 -31.79 -15.98 -7.04
CA LYS A 250 -33.01 -15.20 -6.83
C LYS A 250 -32.80 -13.75 -7.28
N PRO A 251 -33.40 -13.32 -8.41
CA PRO A 251 -33.33 -11.91 -8.80
C PRO A 251 -33.99 -11.06 -7.71
N MET A 252 -33.27 -10.05 -7.23
CA MET A 252 -33.82 -9.05 -6.32
C MET A 252 -35.06 -8.41 -6.97
N SER A 253 -36.17 -8.34 -6.25
CA SER A 253 -37.38 -7.72 -6.77
C SER A 253 -37.12 -6.23 -7.02
N ARG A 254 -37.46 -5.74 -8.21
CA ARG A 254 -37.38 -4.33 -8.65
C ARG A 254 -38.01 -3.34 -7.66
N ALA A 255 -38.90 -3.79 -6.78
CA ALA A 255 -39.57 -2.97 -5.76
C ALA A 255 -38.69 -2.57 -4.56
N GLN A 256 -37.47 -3.11 -4.40
CA GLN A 256 -36.54 -2.76 -3.32
C GLN A 256 -35.39 -1.84 -3.76
N GLN A 257 -35.38 -1.40 -5.02
CA GLN A 257 -34.38 -0.48 -5.56
C GLN A 257 -34.68 0.97 -5.15
N THR A 258 -34.46 1.33 -3.88
CA THR A 258 -34.24 2.74 -3.54
C THR A 258 -32.78 3.04 -3.83
N ALA A 259 -32.49 3.56 -5.03
CA ALA A 259 -31.15 4.00 -5.38
C ALA A 259 -30.70 5.08 -4.39
N ASP A 260 -29.75 4.73 -3.52
CA ASP A 260 -29.11 5.71 -2.66
C ASP A 260 -28.24 6.62 -3.54
N HIS A 261 -28.76 7.83 -3.82
CA HIS A 261 -28.06 8.87 -4.57
C HIS A 261 -26.68 9.21 -3.99
N SER A 262 -26.42 8.90 -2.70
CA SER A 262 -25.12 9.15 -2.07
C SER A 262 -24.03 8.17 -2.56
N SER A 263 -24.37 6.89 -2.72
CA SER A 263 -23.47 5.84 -3.21
C SER A 263 -23.08 6.04 -4.69
N LEU A 264 -24.02 6.52 -5.50
CA LEU A 264 -23.79 6.93 -6.90
C LEU A 264 -22.72 8.02 -7.03
N ARG A 265 -22.85 9.08 -6.21
CA ARG A 265 -21.88 10.19 -6.22
C ARG A 265 -20.49 9.71 -5.80
N LEU A 266 -20.39 8.75 -4.89
CA LEU A 266 -19.10 8.25 -4.40
C LEU A 266 -18.32 7.44 -5.46
N ILE A 267 -18.97 6.54 -6.21
CA ILE A 267 -18.28 5.79 -7.30
C ILE A 267 -17.89 6.73 -8.43
N SER A 268 -18.78 7.63 -8.83
CA SER A 268 -18.47 8.64 -9.86
C SER A 268 -17.32 9.56 -9.44
N ASN A 269 -17.14 9.82 -8.14
CA ASN A 269 -16.00 10.60 -7.65
C ASN A 269 -14.65 9.86 -7.82
N TYR A 270 -14.60 8.53 -7.90
CA TYR A 270 -13.33 7.82 -8.13
C TYR A 270 -12.69 8.20 -9.45
N TRP A 271 -13.49 8.48 -10.48
CA TRP A 271 -12.97 8.91 -11.78
C TRP A 271 -12.07 10.15 -11.68
N ASN A 272 -12.51 11.16 -10.93
CA ASN A 272 -11.76 12.41 -10.76
C ASN A 272 -10.44 12.20 -10.00
N HIS A 273 -10.37 11.19 -9.14
CA HIS A 273 -9.19 10.86 -8.34
C HIS A 273 -8.31 9.78 -8.99
N LEU A 274 -8.75 9.20 -10.10
CA LEU A 274 -8.08 8.06 -10.75
C LEU A 274 -6.62 8.36 -11.12
N PRO A 275 -6.25 9.54 -11.66
CA PRO A 275 -4.84 9.86 -11.93
C PRO A 275 -3.97 9.83 -10.65
N TYR A 276 -4.49 10.32 -9.53
CA TYR A 276 -3.79 10.30 -8.24
C TYR A 276 -3.59 8.86 -7.75
N PHE A 277 -4.64 8.03 -7.82
CA PHE A 277 -4.54 6.61 -7.46
C PHE A 277 -3.57 5.85 -8.35
N MET A 278 -3.59 6.10 -9.66
CA MET A 278 -2.67 5.46 -10.61
C MET A 278 -1.22 5.85 -10.32
N THR A 279 -0.93 7.13 -10.14
CA THR A 279 0.42 7.60 -9.81
C THR A 279 0.90 7.02 -8.48
N LEU A 280 0.03 6.93 -7.46
CA LEU A 280 0.39 6.30 -6.19
C LEU A 280 0.66 4.80 -6.36
N SER A 281 -0.21 4.09 -7.06
CA SER A 281 -0.09 2.67 -7.37
C SER A 281 1.19 2.34 -8.16
N SER A 282 1.63 3.25 -9.03
CA SER A 282 2.92 3.17 -9.74
C SER A 282 4.13 3.45 -8.85
N ASN A 283 3.99 4.14 -7.72
CA ASN A 283 5.05 4.25 -6.71
C ASN A 283 5.07 3.01 -5.81
N LEU A 284 5.72 1.93 -6.27
CA LEU A 284 5.76 0.65 -5.54
C LEU A 284 6.34 0.80 -4.12
N TRP A 285 7.40 1.60 -3.97
CA TRP A 285 8.05 1.82 -2.68
C TRP A 285 7.18 2.68 -1.76
N GLY A 286 6.57 3.72 -2.32
CA GLY A 286 5.57 4.55 -1.64
C GLY A 286 4.37 3.75 -1.16
N MET A 287 3.80 2.89 -2.00
CA MET A 287 2.69 2.01 -1.62
C MET A 287 3.08 1.09 -0.47
N ARG A 288 4.22 0.41 -0.53
CA ARG A 288 4.71 -0.42 0.59
C ARG A 288 4.87 0.40 1.87
N SER A 289 5.41 1.61 1.76
CA SER A 289 5.59 2.52 2.89
C SER A 289 4.25 2.95 3.53
N LEU A 290 3.26 3.29 2.72
CA LEU A 290 1.93 3.68 3.18
C LEU A 290 1.17 2.51 3.82
N LEU A 291 1.22 1.33 3.20
CA LEU A 291 0.59 0.12 3.75
C LEU A 291 1.26 -0.29 5.08
N GLY A 292 2.59 -0.17 5.16
CA GLY A 292 3.38 -0.38 6.37
C GLY A 292 3.11 0.62 7.49
N SER A 293 2.64 1.83 7.16
CA SER A 293 2.36 2.90 8.14
C SER A 293 1.35 2.51 9.21
N THR A 294 0.50 1.52 8.94
CA THR A 294 -0.43 1.00 9.94
C THR A 294 0.25 0.53 11.19
N SER A 295 1.46 -0.03 11.07
CA SER A 295 2.23 -0.57 12.18
C SER A 295 2.99 0.47 12.97
N PHE A 296 3.23 1.64 12.39
CA PHE A 296 4.01 2.73 12.97
C PHE A 296 3.25 3.52 14.06
N GLU A 297 3.99 3.94 15.08
CA GLU A 297 3.51 4.83 16.14
C GLU A 297 4.62 5.79 16.58
N THR A 298 4.36 7.09 16.53
CA THR A 298 5.37 8.17 16.69
C THR A 298 6.12 8.15 18.02
N GLY A 299 5.50 7.62 19.09
CA GLY A 299 6.08 7.65 20.44
C GLY A 299 7.03 6.50 20.77
N ILE A 300 7.13 5.48 19.92
CA ILE A 300 7.87 4.24 20.23
C ILE A 300 9.35 4.39 19.82
N GLU A 301 10.24 4.10 20.76
CA GLU A 301 11.69 4.04 20.53
C GLU A 301 12.09 2.72 19.86
N CYS A 302 13.18 2.74 19.09
CA CYS A 302 13.68 1.59 18.34
C CYS A 302 13.91 0.33 19.20
N ASN A 303 14.33 0.50 20.46
CA ASN A 303 14.58 -0.61 21.39
C ASN A 303 13.28 -1.19 22.02
N LEU A 304 12.12 -0.59 21.75
CA LEU A 304 10.80 -1.01 22.24
C LEU A 304 9.88 -1.57 21.13
N VAL A 305 10.39 -1.70 19.91
CA VAL A 305 9.61 -2.15 18.74
C VAL A 305 9.06 -3.56 18.94
N SER A 306 9.85 -4.50 19.49
CA SER A 306 9.37 -5.85 19.81
C SER A 306 8.18 -5.83 20.77
N ALA A 307 8.23 -5.00 21.83
CA ALA A 307 7.11 -4.86 22.77
C ALA A 307 5.85 -4.29 22.09
N ARG A 308 6.04 -3.45 21.06
CA ARG A 308 4.93 -2.87 20.29
C ARG A 308 4.32 -3.86 19.30
N LEU A 309 5.14 -4.60 18.56
CA LEU A 309 4.69 -5.42 17.43
C LEU A 309 4.39 -6.87 17.81
N ASN A 310 5.08 -7.47 18.78
CA ASN A 310 4.85 -8.88 19.14
C ASN A 310 3.40 -9.14 19.62
N PRO A 311 2.75 -8.25 20.41
CA PRO A 311 1.33 -8.39 20.70
C PRO A 311 0.42 -8.28 19.48
N ALA A 312 0.80 -7.49 18.46
CA ALA A 312 0.07 -7.41 17.20
C ALA A 312 0.04 -8.77 16.51
N PHE A 313 1.22 -9.36 16.34
CA PHE A 313 1.38 -10.62 15.65
C PHE A 313 0.86 -11.80 16.46
N ALA A 314 0.80 -11.71 17.79
CA ALA A 314 0.08 -12.70 18.60
C ALA A 314 -1.43 -12.73 18.32
N VAL A 315 -2.04 -11.61 17.91
CA VAL A 315 -3.44 -11.55 17.45
C VAL A 315 -3.56 -11.93 15.98
N ILE A 316 -2.65 -11.44 15.14
CA ILE A 316 -2.72 -11.57 13.69
C ILE A 316 -2.33 -12.98 13.21
N ASN A 317 -1.30 -13.61 13.79
CA ASN A 317 -0.79 -14.90 13.32
C ASN A 317 -1.82 -16.03 13.39
N PRO A 318 -2.58 -16.23 14.49
CA PRO A 318 -3.62 -17.26 14.51
C PRO A 318 -4.71 -17.02 13.46
N ILE A 319 -5.02 -15.75 13.14
CA ILE A 319 -6.00 -15.40 12.11
C ILE A 319 -5.45 -15.73 10.71
N LEU A 320 -4.16 -15.46 10.48
CA LEU A 320 -3.46 -15.82 9.24
C LEU A 320 -3.37 -17.33 9.06
N GLU A 321 -3.05 -18.07 10.12
CA GLU A 321 -2.97 -19.54 10.14
C GLU A 321 -4.34 -20.20 9.89
N ASN A 322 -5.40 -19.64 10.47
CA ASN A 322 -6.78 -20.08 10.26
C ASN A 322 -7.37 -19.61 8.92
N GLY A 323 -6.64 -18.79 8.14
CA GLY A 323 -7.11 -18.27 6.85
C GLY A 323 -8.30 -17.30 6.93
N ASN A 324 -8.62 -16.75 8.11
CA ASN A 324 -9.78 -15.87 8.29
C ASN A 324 -9.46 -14.42 7.88
N LEU A 325 -9.32 -14.21 6.57
CA LEU A 325 -8.89 -12.93 5.99
C LEU A 325 -9.92 -11.81 6.15
N VAL A 326 -11.20 -12.15 6.32
CA VAL A 326 -12.28 -11.20 6.63
C VAL A 326 -12.07 -10.58 8.01
N GLN A 327 -11.76 -11.40 9.01
CA GLN A 327 -11.46 -10.92 10.36
C GLN A 327 -10.17 -10.08 10.38
N LEU A 328 -9.17 -10.48 9.60
CA LEU A 328 -7.93 -9.72 9.45
C LEU A 328 -8.17 -8.33 8.84
N ALA A 329 -8.90 -8.25 7.73
CA ALA A 329 -9.25 -7.00 7.08
C ALA A 329 -10.07 -6.09 8.01
N THR A 330 -10.97 -6.67 8.81
CA THR A 330 -11.75 -5.94 9.82
C THR A 330 -10.83 -5.32 10.89
N ILE A 331 -9.87 -6.07 11.42
CA ILE A 331 -8.93 -5.58 12.44
C ILE A 331 -8.00 -4.49 11.87
N LEU A 332 -7.45 -4.72 10.68
CA LEU A 332 -6.53 -3.77 10.03
C LEU A 332 -7.24 -2.48 9.59
N GLY A 333 -8.42 -2.61 8.98
CA GLY A 333 -9.26 -1.48 8.58
C GLY A 333 -9.74 -0.65 9.77
N ARG A 334 -9.95 -1.25 10.95
CA ARG A 334 -10.28 -0.49 12.18
C ARG A 334 -9.10 0.32 12.72
N ARG A 335 -7.86 -0.17 12.56
CA ARG A 335 -6.66 0.53 13.05
C ARG A 335 -6.35 1.78 12.21
N ARG A 336 -6.49 1.68 10.89
CA ARG A 336 -6.32 2.78 9.92
C ARG A 336 -7.31 2.57 8.78
N PRO A 337 -8.53 3.17 8.84
CA PRO A 337 -9.56 2.97 7.81
C PRO A 337 -9.17 3.49 6.42
N GLN A 338 -8.06 4.20 6.31
CA GLN A 338 -7.56 4.79 5.07
C GLN A 338 -6.54 3.90 4.35
N LEU A 339 -5.87 2.97 5.05
CA LEU A 339 -4.76 2.17 4.51
C LEU A 339 -4.73 0.84 5.27
N ALA A 340 -5.20 -0.27 4.69
CA ALA A 340 -5.04 -1.60 5.27
C ALA A 340 -3.99 -2.39 4.47
N PRO A 341 -2.91 -2.91 5.09
CA PRO A 341 -1.86 -3.62 4.36
C PRO A 341 -2.36 -4.97 3.82
N PRO A 342 -1.92 -5.38 2.63
CA PRO A 342 -2.09 -6.74 2.16
C PRO A 342 -1.27 -7.73 3.00
N ARG A 343 -1.58 -9.02 2.85
CA ARG A 343 -0.97 -10.10 3.64
C ARG A 343 0.54 -10.21 3.46
N SER A 344 1.06 -9.95 2.26
CA SER A 344 2.49 -9.99 1.96
C SER A 344 3.28 -9.00 2.80
N GLU A 345 2.74 -7.79 2.97
CA GLU A 345 3.34 -6.68 3.68
C GLU A 345 3.33 -6.92 5.19
N LEU A 346 2.39 -7.72 5.71
CA LEU A 346 2.40 -8.13 7.12
C LEU A 346 3.61 -9.00 7.47
N HIS A 347 4.09 -9.82 6.53
CA HIS A 347 5.33 -10.58 6.72
C HIS A 347 6.55 -9.65 6.75
N ASP A 348 6.64 -8.72 5.79
CA ASP A 348 7.71 -7.73 5.76
C ASP A 348 7.76 -6.88 7.04
N ILE A 349 6.59 -6.42 7.53
CA ILE A 349 6.47 -5.68 8.81
C ILE A 349 6.92 -6.55 9.99
N ARG A 350 6.54 -7.84 10.01
CA ARG A 350 6.93 -8.78 11.07
C ARG A 350 8.42 -9.00 11.09
N ASP A 351 9.06 -9.00 9.94
CA ASP A 351 10.48 -9.28 9.78
C ASP A 351 11.32 -7.98 9.87
N GLY A 352 10.69 -6.83 10.18
CA GLY A 352 11.37 -5.53 10.38
C GLY A 352 11.75 -4.81 9.08
N LEU A 353 11.25 -5.28 7.93
CA LEU A 353 11.49 -4.69 6.63
C LEU A 353 10.54 -3.51 6.42
N THR A 354 10.92 -2.35 6.96
CA THR A 354 10.11 -1.14 6.86
C THR A 354 10.51 -0.29 5.64
N ALA A 355 9.53 0.03 4.78
CA ALA A 355 9.72 0.95 3.67
C ALA A 355 9.47 2.38 4.12
N ILE A 356 10.38 3.31 3.81
CA ILE A 356 10.22 4.75 4.04
C ILE A 356 10.19 5.46 2.69
N ASP A 357 9.07 6.12 2.41
CA ASP A 357 8.90 7.05 1.30
C ASP A 357 8.28 8.34 1.83
N LEU A 358 9.09 9.40 1.90
CA LEU A 358 8.66 10.69 2.42
C LEU A 358 7.73 11.42 1.45
N HIS A 359 7.84 11.15 0.14
CA HIS A 359 7.02 11.76 -0.88
C HIS A 359 5.59 11.24 -0.85
N ALA A 360 5.42 9.92 -0.81
CA ALA A 360 4.12 9.28 -0.68
C ALA A 360 3.46 9.62 0.67
N ALA A 361 4.24 9.68 1.74
CA ALA A 361 3.81 10.13 3.06
C ALA A 361 3.27 11.57 3.02
N ALA A 362 4.06 12.50 2.47
CA ALA A 362 3.68 13.90 2.30
C ALA A 362 2.42 14.05 1.46
N TRP A 363 2.37 13.40 0.30
CA TRP A 363 1.27 13.49 -0.65
C TRP A 363 -0.06 12.93 -0.12
N THR A 364 -0.01 11.98 0.81
CA THR A 364 -1.21 11.38 1.43
C THR A 364 -1.47 11.90 2.85
N GLY A 365 -0.69 12.87 3.34
CA GLY A 365 -0.78 13.35 4.72
C GLY A 365 -0.53 12.26 5.77
N THR A 366 0.19 11.18 5.41
CA THR A 366 0.44 10.04 6.29
C THR A 366 1.77 10.23 7.03
N THR A 367 1.77 10.05 8.35
CA THR A 367 3.02 9.91 9.11
C THR A 367 3.40 8.43 9.23
N ASN A 368 4.56 8.05 8.68
CA ASN A 368 5.09 6.68 8.65
C ASN A 368 6.53 6.55 9.20
N SER A 369 7.19 7.65 9.55
CA SER A 369 8.52 7.68 10.14
C SER A 369 8.68 8.85 11.12
N PHE A 370 9.55 8.70 12.11
CA PHE A 370 9.85 9.77 13.05
C PHE A 370 10.58 10.95 12.42
N ILE A 371 11.26 10.73 11.28
CA ILE A 371 12.14 11.71 10.64
C ILE A 371 11.37 12.89 10.00
N SER A 372 10.10 12.67 9.63
CA SER A 372 9.23 13.71 9.08
C SER A 372 8.56 14.59 10.14
N LEU A 373 8.75 14.29 11.42
CA LEU A 373 8.21 15.09 12.51
C LEU A 373 9.06 16.33 12.76
N LYS A 374 8.39 17.38 13.26
CA LYS A 374 9.07 18.60 13.69
C LYS A 374 10.07 18.28 14.84
N PRO A 375 11.35 18.68 14.72
CA PRO A 375 12.32 18.58 15.80
C PRO A 375 11.89 19.40 17.02
N GLY A 376 12.18 18.85 18.19
CA GLY A 376 12.19 19.58 19.45
C GLY A 376 13.35 20.58 19.55
N VAL A 377 13.40 21.26 20.69
CA VAL A 377 14.49 22.16 21.08
C VAL A 377 15.38 21.43 22.09
N ALA A 378 16.69 21.62 21.96
CA ALA A 378 17.66 21.11 22.92
C ALA A 378 17.41 21.64 24.35
N GLN A 379 17.80 20.83 25.33
CA GLN A 379 17.70 21.15 26.75
C GLN A 379 19.10 21.42 27.29
N GLU A 380 19.40 22.69 27.60
CA GLU A 380 20.71 23.13 28.10
C GLU A 380 21.88 22.73 27.18
N HIS A 381 22.50 21.58 27.47
CA HIS A 381 23.67 21.06 26.76
C HIS A 381 23.40 19.71 26.09
N THR A 382 22.16 19.23 26.08
CA THR A 382 21.79 17.96 25.46
C THR A 382 20.67 18.12 24.45
N ILE A 383 20.70 17.28 23.42
CA ILE A 383 19.64 17.16 22.43
C ILE A 383 19.15 15.72 22.41
N ARG A 384 17.85 15.51 22.15
CA ARG A 384 17.33 14.15 21.95
C ARG A 384 17.89 13.59 20.65
N ARG A 385 18.31 12.32 20.64
CA ARG A 385 18.88 11.70 19.43
C ARG A 385 17.92 11.74 18.24
N GLU A 386 16.62 11.67 18.51
CA GLU A 386 15.59 11.80 17.46
C GLU A 386 15.57 13.19 16.82
N ASP A 387 15.87 14.25 17.57
CA ASP A 387 15.95 15.62 17.08
C ASP A 387 17.31 15.88 16.40
N GLU A 388 18.38 15.28 16.91
CA GLU A 388 19.68 15.22 16.24
C GLU A 388 19.54 14.62 14.83
N CYS A 389 18.90 13.44 14.71
CA CYS A 389 18.63 12.81 13.42
C CYS A 389 17.84 13.72 12.47
N ARG A 390 16.78 14.37 12.95
CA ARG A 390 15.95 15.26 12.13
C ARG A 390 16.75 16.46 11.65
N LEU A 391 17.54 17.09 12.51
CA LEU A 391 18.37 18.23 12.13
C LEU A 391 19.42 17.82 11.09
N LEU A 392 20.14 16.71 11.31
CA LEU A 392 21.12 16.18 10.35
C LEU A 392 20.51 15.96 8.95
N PHE A 393 19.30 15.42 8.91
CA PHE A 393 18.57 15.18 7.67
C PHE A 393 18.06 16.48 7.03
N ILE A 394 17.45 17.37 7.81
CA ILE A 394 16.90 18.65 7.33
C ILE A 394 18.00 19.56 6.78
N THR A 395 19.16 19.62 7.45
CA THR A 395 20.29 20.43 6.99
C THR A 395 21.09 19.76 5.89
N ALA A 396 20.70 18.53 5.48
CA ALA A 396 21.43 17.71 4.53
C ALA A 396 22.93 17.63 4.88
N SER A 397 23.25 17.40 6.17
CA SER A 397 24.64 17.31 6.63
C SER A 397 25.38 16.20 5.88
N VAL A 398 26.71 16.30 5.77
CA VAL A 398 27.54 15.39 4.97
C VAL A 398 27.32 13.95 5.43
N GLY A 399 26.84 13.10 4.52
CA GLY A 399 26.49 11.70 4.81
C GLY A 399 25.02 11.46 5.13
N TYR A 400 24.27 12.49 5.54
CA TYR A 400 22.89 12.39 6.03
C TYR A 400 21.82 12.79 4.99
N ILE A 401 22.15 12.73 3.70
CA ILE A 401 21.20 13.03 2.60
C ILE A 401 20.16 11.91 2.38
N ARG A 402 20.42 10.71 2.91
CA ARG A 402 19.51 9.57 2.79
C ARG A 402 18.68 9.44 4.05
N VAL A 403 17.41 9.09 3.88
CA VAL A 403 16.52 8.78 5.00
C VAL A 403 17.09 7.63 5.85
N PRO A 404 16.86 7.63 7.18
CA PRO A 404 17.23 6.51 8.02
C PRO A 404 16.59 5.20 7.55
N GLY A 405 17.29 4.08 7.74
CA GLY A 405 16.74 2.74 7.46
C GLY A 405 15.69 2.26 8.47
N SER A 406 15.47 3.01 9.54
CA SER A 406 14.46 2.71 10.57
C SER A 406 13.38 3.78 10.58
N VAL A 407 12.11 3.34 10.64
CA VAL A 407 10.96 4.24 10.86
C VAL A 407 10.88 4.73 12.30
N TRP A 408 11.54 4.03 13.22
CA TRP A 408 11.45 4.26 14.66
C TRP A 408 12.57 5.18 15.15
N LYS A 409 12.25 5.98 16.15
CA LYS A 409 13.18 6.97 16.68
C LYS A 409 14.25 6.33 17.58
N PRO A 410 15.48 6.86 17.62
CA PRO A 410 16.47 6.42 18.59
C PRO A 410 16.07 6.85 20.01
N PHE A 411 16.47 6.07 21.01
CA PHE A 411 16.25 6.39 22.42
C PHE A 411 17.29 7.38 22.94
N GLY A 412 16.93 8.12 23.99
CA GLY A 412 17.86 8.93 24.79
C GLY A 412 18.33 10.24 24.13
N GLN A 413 19.44 10.75 24.66
CA GLN A 413 19.98 12.08 24.34
C GLN A 413 21.49 12.03 24.13
N THR A 414 22.01 13.03 23.45
CA THR A 414 23.44 13.24 23.16
C THR A 414 23.83 14.66 23.59
N SER A 415 25.05 14.81 24.12
CA SER A 415 25.60 16.13 24.43
C SER A 415 25.78 16.91 23.13
N ILE A 416 25.41 18.19 23.10
CA ILE A 416 25.61 19.06 21.92
C ILE A 416 27.10 19.15 21.55
N SER A 417 28.01 19.00 22.53
CA SER A 417 29.47 18.93 22.26
C SER A 417 29.90 17.70 21.45
N ASP A 418 29.06 16.66 21.45
CA ASP A 418 29.36 15.34 20.90
C ASP A 418 28.60 15.09 19.58
N THR A 419 27.78 16.06 19.12
CA THR A 419 27.04 15.99 17.86
C THR A 419 27.86 16.50 16.68
N ASP A 420 27.42 16.20 15.45
CA ASP A 420 27.96 16.79 14.23
C ASP A 420 27.89 18.32 14.24
N LEU A 421 28.82 19.00 13.55
CA LEU A 421 28.94 20.47 13.57
C LEU A 421 27.69 21.21 13.09
N ALA A 422 26.88 20.61 12.23
CA ALA A 422 25.63 21.22 11.77
C ALA A 422 24.55 21.29 12.86
N VAL A 423 24.59 20.39 13.85
CA VAL A 423 23.53 20.27 14.86
C VAL A 423 23.55 21.42 15.88
N PRO A 424 24.69 21.83 16.49
CA PRO A 424 24.73 22.92 17.45
C PRO A 424 24.16 24.25 16.93
N GLU A 425 24.32 24.53 15.64
CA GLU A 425 23.81 25.76 14.99
C GLU A 425 22.28 25.83 15.02
N HIS A 426 21.61 24.67 14.98
CA HIS A 426 20.16 24.56 14.86
C HIS A 426 19.45 23.95 16.09
N ALA A 427 20.22 23.43 17.06
CA ALA A 427 19.72 22.72 18.24
C ALA A 427 18.70 23.53 19.06
N HIS A 428 18.77 24.86 19.02
CA HIS A 428 17.90 25.76 19.78
C HIS A 428 16.82 26.48 18.95
N CYS A 429 16.75 26.22 17.64
CA CYS A 429 15.87 26.98 16.74
C CYS A 429 14.38 26.62 16.89
N GLY A 430 14.04 25.34 17.00
CA GLY A 430 12.64 24.88 17.13
C GLY A 430 11.72 25.18 15.94
N CYS A 431 12.27 25.62 14.80
CA CYS A 431 11.50 26.07 13.64
C CYS A 431 11.76 25.28 12.35
N HIS A 432 12.74 24.37 12.33
CA HIS A 432 13.11 23.62 11.12
C HIS A 432 12.26 22.36 10.98
N CYS A 433 11.43 22.23 9.95
CA CYS A 433 10.74 20.98 9.64
C CYS A 433 10.41 20.89 8.14
N PHE A 434 10.18 19.66 7.67
CA PHE A 434 9.60 19.45 6.34
C PHE A 434 8.09 19.60 6.42
N GLU A 435 7.53 20.46 5.57
CA GLU A 435 6.10 20.54 5.33
C GLU A 435 5.83 20.30 3.85
N TYR A 436 4.80 19.52 3.57
CA TYR A 436 4.31 19.38 2.20
C TYR A 436 3.69 20.70 1.75
N HIS A 437 4.12 21.19 0.60
CA HIS A 437 3.56 22.40 -0.01
C HIS A 437 2.74 22.05 -1.25
N SER A 438 3.43 21.57 -2.29
CA SER A 438 2.85 21.17 -3.56
C SER A 438 3.82 20.24 -4.29
N TRP A 439 3.30 19.51 -5.27
CA TRP A 439 4.10 18.86 -6.30
C TRP A 439 4.42 19.85 -7.41
N TYR A 440 5.65 19.81 -7.91
CA TYR A 440 6.03 20.50 -9.12
C TYR A 440 6.30 19.45 -10.19
N TRP A 441 5.46 19.43 -11.22
CA TRP A 441 5.70 18.67 -12.42
C TRP A 441 6.63 19.48 -13.31
N CYS A 442 7.92 19.14 -13.30
CA CYS A 442 8.94 19.83 -14.10
C CYS A 442 9.01 19.23 -15.51
N PHE A 443 8.70 20.05 -16.51
CA PHE A 443 8.80 19.73 -17.93
C PHE A 443 10.02 20.41 -18.54
N THR A 444 10.33 20.12 -19.80
CA THR A 444 11.43 20.78 -20.53
C THR A 444 11.15 22.27 -20.81
N ASP A 445 9.89 22.69 -20.78
CA ASP A 445 9.40 24.02 -21.15
C ASP A 445 8.77 24.80 -19.98
N GLY A 446 8.74 24.24 -18.78
CA GLY A 446 8.18 24.91 -17.61
C GLY A 446 7.87 23.98 -16.46
N GLU A 447 7.14 24.47 -15.48
CA GLU A 447 6.75 23.71 -14.29
C GLU A 447 5.27 23.95 -13.99
N ILE A 448 4.57 22.89 -13.62
CA ILE A 448 3.18 22.98 -13.16
C ILE A 448 3.14 22.65 -11.68
N GLU A 449 2.62 23.58 -10.91
CA GLU A 449 2.30 23.36 -9.51
C GLU A 449 0.99 22.57 -9.39
N ASP A 450 1.02 21.50 -8.60
CA ASP A 450 -0.10 20.64 -8.26
C ASP A 450 -0.18 20.56 -6.72
N PRO A 451 -1.24 21.09 -6.09
CA PRO A 451 -1.37 21.07 -4.62
C PRO A 451 -1.54 19.64 -4.06
N GLY A 452 -1.59 18.62 -4.91
CA GLY A 452 -1.74 17.24 -4.53
C GLY A 452 -3.19 16.87 -4.24
N LEU A 453 -3.37 15.71 -3.61
CA LEU A 453 -4.70 15.24 -3.25
C LEU A 453 -5.14 16.01 -1.99
N GLU A 454 -6.12 16.92 -2.11
CA GLU A 454 -6.85 17.44 -0.94
C GLU A 454 -7.65 16.28 -0.33
N LEU A 455 -6.97 15.46 0.48
CA LEU A 455 -7.64 14.54 1.36
C LEU A 455 -8.40 15.40 2.34
N THR A 456 -9.70 15.60 2.05
CA THR A 456 -10.60 16.10 3.09
C THR A 456 -10.30 15.26 4.32
N PRO A 457 -10.12 15.90 5.48
CA PRO A 457 -10.36 15.18 6.69
C PRO A 457 -11.82 14.81 6.59
N SER A 458 -12.08 13.61 6.11
CA SER A 458 -12.32 12.58 7.06
C SER A 458 -12.50 13.25 8.49
N VAL A 459 -13.76 13.41 8.97
CA VAL A 459 -14.35 13.47 10.37
C VAL A 459 -14.35 12.17 11.20
N GLY A 460 -13.61 11.98 12.26
CA GLY A 460 -13.52 12.86 13.37
C GLY A 460 -13.69 12.07 14.65
N GLY A 461 -14.25 10.86 14.60
CA GLY A 461 -14.91 10.30 15.78
C GLY A 461 -14.06 9.64 16.87
N VAL A 462 -13.14 10.28 17.60
CA VAL A 462 -12.16 9.61 18.52
C VAL A 462 -12.71 8.37 19.21
N LEU A 463 -12.09 7.21 18.93
CA LEU A 463 -12.49 5.90 19.46
C LEU A 463 -12.24 5.85 20.97
N ARG A 464 -13.31 6.01 21.76
CA ARG A 464 -13.29 5.77 23.20
C ARG A 464 -13.53 4.29 23.49
N ILE A 465 -12.71 3.82 24.41
CA ILE A 465 -12.34 2.42 24.66
C ILE A 465 -13.32 1.77 25.65
N GLY A 466 -13.78 0.55 25.36
CA GLY A 466 -14.43 -0.36 26.31
C GLY A 466 -13.64 -1.67 26.48
N GLU A 467 -13.76 -2.31 27.66
CA GLU A 467 -13.21 -3.64 28.01
C GLU A 467 -14.00 -4.76 27.30
N GLY A 468 -13.50 -5.96 26.95
CA GLY A 468 -12.19 -6.61 27.04
C GLY A 468 -12.34 -8.10 26.62
N LEU A 469 -11.24 -8.74 26.20
CA LEU A 469 -11.06 -10.20 26.26
C LEU A 469 -9.55 -10.49 26.32
N GLU A 470 -9.15 -11.33 27.27
CA GLU A 470 -7.75 -11.49 27.67
C GLU A 470 -6.91 -12.17 26.58
N LEU A 471 -5.88 -11.47 26.09
CA LEU A 471 -4.76 -12.07 25.39
C LEU A 471 -4.01 -13.02 26.34
N PRO A 472 -3.45 -14.14 25.84
CA PRO A 472 -2.62 -15.02 26.68
C PRO A 472 -1.50 -14.21 27.36
N LEU A 473 -1.42 -14.35 28.69
CA LEU A 473 -0.48 -13.62 29.55
C LEU A 473 1.00 -13.75 29.10
N ASN A 474 1.35 -14.89 28.50
CA ASN A 474 2.68 -15.20 27.97
C ASN A 474 2.70 -15.18 26.45
N ILE A 475 2.86 -13.99 25.86
CA ILE A 475 3.28 -13.85 24.46
C ILE A 475 4.81 -13.96 24.47
N PRO A 476 5.42 -15.00 23.87
CA PRO A 476 6.87 -15.05 23.71
C PRO A 476 7.30 -13.80 22.94
N CYS A 477 8.07 -12.95 23.61
CA CYS A 477 8.54 -11.69 23.05
C CYS A 477 10.04 -11.82 22.86
N ASP A 478 10.47 -12.08 21.63
CA ASP A 478 11.88 -11.95 21.28
C ASP A 478 12.21 -10.46 21.09
N ASN A 479 13.49 -10.11 21.23
CA ASN A 479 13.93 -8.73 21.03
C ASN A 479 14.55 -8.51 19.64
N SER A 480 14.31 -9.42 18.69
CA SER A 480 14.93 -9.41 17.37
C SER A 480 14.61 -8.13 16.58
N LEU A 481 13.35 -7.71 16.59
CA LEU A 481 12.92 -6.45 15.98
C LEU A 481 13.52 -5.24 16.67
N SER A 482 13.44 -5.17 18.00
CA SER A 482 14.08 -4.10 18.76
C SER A 482 15.59 -4.01 18.48
N GLU A 483 16.26 -5.16 18.33
CA GLU A 483 17.68 -5.25 18.03
C GLU A 483 17.99 -4.74 16.62
N GLY A 484 17.28 -5.22 15.60
CA GLY A 484 17.48 -4.81 14.20
C GLY A 484 17.22 -3.32 13.98
N GLU A 485 16.12 -2.80 14.53
CA GLU A 485 15.75 -1.39 14.42
C GLU A 485 16.73 -0.48 15.18
N THR A 486 17.18 -0.90 16.38
CA THR A 486 18.21 -0.17 17.13
C THR A 486 19.52 -0.12 16.34
N ARG A 487 19.95 -1.25 15.78
CA ARG A 487 21.17 -1.32 14.97
C ARG A 487 21.08 -0.40 13.76
N SER A 488 19.98 -0.48 13.02
CA SER A 488 19.71 0.32 11.82
C SER A 488 19.79 1.81 12.10
N ILE A 489 19.08 2.31 13.12
CA ILE A 489 19.04 3.75 13.40
C ILE A 489 20.37 4.29 13.94
N PHE A 490 21.07 3.53 14.79
CA PHE A 490 22.35 3.97 15.34
C PHE A 490 23.50 3.86 14.32
N GLN A 491 23.45 2.90 13.39
CA GLN A 491 24.37 2.87 12.24
C GLN A 491 24.19 4.09 11.35
N TRP A 492 22.95 4.53 11.11
CA TRP A 492 22.68 5.76 10.38
C TRP A 492 23.15 6.99 11.14
N LEU A 493 22.74 7.15 12.42
CA LEU A 493 23.05 8.32 13.23
C LEU A 493 24.57 8.49 13.46
N ARG A 494 25.29 7.38 13.63
CA ARG A 494 26.73 7.35 13.95
C ARG A 494 27.56 6.84 12.79
N MET A 495 27.15 7.10 11.55
CA MET A 495 27.91 6.73 10.36
C MET A 495 29.31 7.38 10.31
N SER A 496 29.47 8.54 10.94
CA SER A 496 30.74 9.26 11.11
C SER A 496 31.55 8.81 12.34
N GLY A 497 31.02 7.89 13.13
CA GLY A 497 31.62 7.37 14.37
C GLY A 497 30.79 7.66 15.63
N TYR A 498 31.10 6.94 16.70
CA TYR A 498 30.45 7.11 18.00
C TYR A 498 31.25 8.05 18.90
N PRO A 499 30.59 8.93 19.68
CA PRO A 499 31.26 9.67 20.73
C PRO A 499 31.66 8.74 21.88
N ALA A 500 32.71 9.12 22.63
CA ALA A 500 33.21 8.33 23.76
C ALA A 500 32.16 8.14 24.87
N SER A 501 31.24 9.10 25.01
CA SER A 501 30.10 9.06 25.94
C SER A 501 29.13 7.92 25.62
N GLU A 502 29.08 7.44 24.37
CA GLU A 502 28.20 6.36 23.93
C GLU A 502 28.88 4.98 23.93
N ARG A 503 30.00 4.82 24.65
CA ARG A 503 30.75 3.55 24.77
C ARG A 503 29.90 2.36 25.17
N ALA A 504 28.96 2.56 26.10
CA ALA A 504 28.08 1.50 26.53
C ALA A 504 27.09 1.05 25.44
N ILE A 505 26.84 1.89 24.41
CA ILE A 505 25.95 1.59 23.28
C ILE A 505 26.71 0.80 22.21
N TYR A 506 27.82 1.32 21.68
CA TYR A 506 28.52 0.66 20.56
C TYR A 506 29.24 -0.64 20.97
N GLN A 507 29.50 -0.86 22.26
CA GLN A 507 30.02 -2.13 22.78
C GLN A 507 28.90 -3.14 23.13
N HIS A 508 27.64 -2.75 23.01
CA HIS A 508 26.52 -3.63 23.31
C HIS A 508 26.34 -4.67 22.20
N LYS A 509 26.02 -5.91 22.57
CA LYS A 509 25.85 -7.04 21.64
C LYS A 509 24.82 -6.82 20.52
N TRP A 510 23.84 -5.93 20.71
CA TRP A 510 22.89 -5.59 19.64
C TRP A 510 23.53 -4.79 18.50
N MET A 511 24.66 -4.14 18.76
CA MET A 511 25.43 -3.39 17.77
C MET A 511 26.47 -4.24 17.06
N ASP A 512 26.78 -5.42 17.59
CA ASP A 512 27.66 -6.41 16.97
C ASP A 512 26.89 -7.08 15.82
N ALA A 513 27.08 -6.55 14.61
CA ALA A 513 26.75 -7.30 13.40
C ALA A 513 27.82 -8.38 13.31
N GLY A 514 27.63 -9.49 14.05
CA GLY A 514 28.65 -10.50 14.24
C GLY A 514 29.44 -10.73 12.96
N SER A 515 30.77 -10.73 13.07
CA SER A 515 31.61 -11.15 11.96
C SER A 515 31.21 -12.58 11.62
N SER A 516 30.24 -12.73 10.71
CA SER A 516 30.15 -13.88 9.85
C SER A 516 31.54 -13.96 9.29
N SER A 517 32.30 -14.96 9.72
CA SER A 517 33.54 -15.33 9.08
C SER A 517 33.29 -15.25 7.58
N GLU A 518 34.05 -14.39 6.91
CA GLU A 518 34.38 -14.61 5.53
C GLU A 518 35.06 -15.98 5.52
N GLU A 519 34.27 -17.06 5.45
CA GLU A 519 34.74 -18.25 4.79
C GLU A 519 35.04 -17.76 3.38
N GLU A 520 36.32 -17.64 3.06
CA GLU A 520 36.80 -17.52 1.70
C GLU A 520 36.06 -18.57 0.87
N VAL A 521 35.03 -18.13 0.15
CA VAL A 521 34.39 -18.95 -0.86
C VAL A 521 35.39 -19.00 -1.99
N ASP A 522 36.12 -20.10 -2.00
CA ASP A 522 37.02 -20.57 -3.05
C ASP A 522 36.43 -20.25 -4.44
N ASP A 523 37.20 -19.52 -5.23
CA ASP A 523 36.86 -19.12 -6.60
C ASP A 523 36.86 -20.37 -7.49
N GLY A 524 35.70 -21.03 -7.61
CA GLY A 524 35.61 -22.28 -8.33
C GLY A 524 34.21 -22.85 -8.51
N GLY A 525 33.46 -22.34 -9.49
CA GLY A 525 32.47 -23.15 -10.22
C GLY A 525 30.99 -22.77 -10.06
N SER A 526 30.55 -21.86 -10.93
CA SER A 526 29.23 -21.81 -11.60
C SER A 526 28.01 -22.40 -10.87
N SER A 527 27.22 -21.53 -10.22
CA SER A 527 25.75 -21.65 -10.25
C SER A 527 25.11 -20.25 -10.21
N SER A 528 24.31 -19.99 -11.22
CA SER A 528 23.69 -18.73 -11.58
C SER A 528 22.57 -18.33 -10.61
N SER A 529 22.72 -17.19 -9.93
CA SER A 529 21.59 -16.40 -9.43
C SER A 529 21.09 -15.49 -10.55
N PRO A 530 19.77 -15.27 -10.70
CA PRO A 530 19.21 -14.57 -11.84
C PRO A 530 19.53 -13.07 -11.73
N GLU A 531 20.32 -12.58 -12.68
CA GLU A 531 20.41 -11.15 -12.96
C GLU A 531 19.00 -10.58 -13.13
N PHE A 532 18.65 -9.60 -12.31
CA PHE A 532 17.60 -8.64 -12.62
C PHE A 532 18.03 -7.85 -13.86
N ARG A 533 17.84 -8.42 -15.05
CA ARG A 533 17.78 -7.68 -16.31
C ARG A 533 16.34 -7.23 -16.55
N GLY A 534 15.89 -6.30 -15.72
CA GLY A 534 14.91 -5.32 -16.15
C GLY A 534 15.70 -4.13 -16.65
N GLU A 535 15.71 -3.88 -17.96
CA GLU A 535 16.14 -2.59 -18.47
C GLU A 535 15.19 -1.53 -17.90
N LEU A 536 15.66 -0.83 -16.87
CA LEU A 536 15.08 0.41 -16.40
C LEU A 536 15.29 1.44 -17.50
N VAL A 537 14.20 1.79 -18.17
CA VAL A 537 14.17 2.90 -19.10
C VAL A 537 14.22 4.17 -18.25
N GLU A 538 15.36 4.84 -18.24
CA GLU A 538 15.46 6.23 -17.80
C GLU A 538 14.66 7.12 -18.76
N ALA A 539 13.86 8.02 -18.19
CA ALA A 539 13.36 9.22 -18.84
C ALA A 539 13.89 10.43 -18.05
#